data_AF-A0A659UGT3-F1
#
_entry.id   AF-A0A659UGT3-F1
#
_cell.length_a   1.000
_cell.length_b   1.000
_cell.length_c   1.000
_cell.angle_alpha   90.00
_cell.angle_beta   90.00
_cell.angle_gamma   90.00
#
_symmetry.space_group_name_H-M   'P 1'
#
loop_
_entity.id
_entity.type
_entity.pdbx_description
1 polymer ?
#
loop_
_entity_poly.entity_id
_entity_poly.type
_entity_poly.pdbx_seq_one_letter_code
_entity_poly.pdbx_strand_id
1 'polypeptide(L)'
;FDEAKAFYDDLKGRLAAYGRQPDDIKIMPGVAPIVAATKAEAQAKYDALQELIPDDVGVALLSSYLSISDLGRYPLDGPLPELPESEGMKSRQALVIEQARRDGLSIRELARYFAGARGHWRVVGT
;
A
#
# COMPACT_ATOMS: atom_id res chain seq x y z
N PHE A 1 7.66 8.22 8.40
CA PHE A 1 8.73 8.63 7.45
C PHE A 1 10.07 7.99 7.77
N ASP A 2 10.30 7.52 9.00
CA ASP A 2 11.59 7.00 9.44
C ASP A 2 12.07 5.78 8.65
N GLU A 3 11.17 4.87 8.26
CA GLU A 3 11.53 3.72 7.41
C GLU A 3 12.03 4.13 6.01
N ALA A 4 11.34 5.09 5.37
CA ALA A 4 11.74 5.59 4.06
C ALA A 4 13.08 6.35 4.12
N LYS A 5 13.32 7.08 5.21
CA LYS A 5 14.58 7.76 5.47
C LYS A 5 15.71 6.76 5.74
N ALA A 6 15.46 5.73 6.55
CA ALA A 6 16.43 4.67 6.82
C ALA A 6 16.84 3.95 5.53
N PHE A 7 15.89 3.62 4.66
CA PHE A 7 16.18 3.06 3.34
C PHE A 7 17.01 4.00 2.46
N TYR A 8 16.67 5.29 2.44
CA TYR A 8 17.43 6.30 1.70
C TYR A 8 18.88 6.38 2.19
N ASP A 9 19.08 6.54 3.50
CA ASP A 9 20.39 6.69 4.12
C ASP A 9 21.25 5.43 3.91
N ASP A 10 20.66 4.25 4.08
CA ASP A 10 21.33 2.95 3.83
C ASP A 10 21.76 2.81 2.35
N LEU A 11 20.85 3.04 1.40
CA LEU A 11 21.16 2.88 -0.02
C LEU A 11 22.23 3.88 -0.47
N LYS A 12 22.16 5.14 -0.01
CA LYS A 12 23.15 6.17 -0.33
C LYS A 12 24.51 5.87 0.30
N GLY A 13 24.53 5.37 1.54
CA GLY A 13 25.76 4.99 2.24
C GLY A 13 26.55 3.88 1.53
N ARG A 14 25.87 2.98 0.82
CA ARG A 14 26.51 1.89 0.07
C ARG A 14 27.26 2.35 -1.19
N LEU A 15 26.96 3.55 -1.73
CA LEU A 15 27.46 3.98 -3.03
C LEU A 15 28.97 4.23 -3.09
N ALA A 16 29.55 4.69 -1.97
CA ALA A 16 30.99 4.92 -1.89
C ALA A 16 31.81 3.64 -2.14
N ALA A 17 31.30 2.48 -1.71
CA ALA A 17 31.93 1.18 -1.95
C ALA A 17 32.03 0.82 -3.46
N TYR A 18 31.26 1.51 -4.31
CA TYR A 18 31.25 1.32 -5.76
C TYR A 18 31.84 2.51 -6.52
N GLY A 19 32.53 3.43 -5.84
CA GLY A 19 33.13 4.62 -6.45
C GLY A 19 32.11 5.65 -6.97
N ARG A 20 30.88 5.61 -6.46
CA ARG A 20 29.77 6.48 -6.87
C ARG A 20 29.48 7.55 -5.82
N GLN A 21 29.05 8.71 -6.27
CA GLN A 21 28.56 9.79 -5.41
C GLN A 21 27.11 9.53 -5.00
N PRO A 22 26.66 10.01 -3.82
CA PRO A 22 25.27 9.91 -3.40
C PRO A 22 24.28 10.37 -4.47
N ASP A 23 24.60 11.42 -5.22
CA ASP A 23 23.71 12.00 -6.22
C ASP A 23 23.62 11.22 -7.54
N ASP A 24 24.45 10.19 -7.73
CA ASP A 24 24.44 9.34 -8.92
C ASP A 24 23.23 8.40 -8.98
N ILE A 25 22.52 8.22 -7.86
CA ILE A 25 21.24 7.48 -7.82
C ILE A 25 20.13 8.42 -7.40
N LYS A 26 19.03 8.43 -8.17
CA LYS A 26 17.78 9.06 -7.76
C LYS A 26 16.86 7.99 -7.16
N ILE A 27 16.29 8.29 -5.99
CA ILE A 27 15.32 7.44 -5.30
C ILE A 27 13.98 8.16 -5.44
N MET A 28 13.00 7.51 -6.08
CA MET A 28 11.69 8.09 -6.36
C MET A 28 10.60 7.21 -5.74
N PRO A 29 10.21 7.48 -4.48
CA PRO A 29 9.10 6.77 -3.85
C PRO A 29 7.81 7.02 -4.63
N GLY A 30 7.04 5.97 -4.89
CA GLY A 30 5.74 6.15 -5.53
C GLY A 30 4.75 6.81 -4.57
N VAL A 31 3.98 7.77 -5.09
CA VAL A 31 2.96 8.52 -4.37
C VAL A 31 1.65 8.51 -5.18
N ALA A 32 0.52 8.41 -4.48
CA ALA A 32 -0.82 8.50 -5.04
C ALA A 32 -1.53 9.74 -4.49
N PRO A 33 -1.32 10.92 -5.10
CA PRO A 33 -1.92 12.16 -4.65
C PRO A 33 -3.34 12.31 -5.17
N ILE A 34 -4.25 12.75 -4.30
CA ILE A 34 -5.62 13.13 -4.62
C ILE A 34 -5.77 14.57 -4.14
N VAL A 35 -5.76 15.49 -5.10
CA VAL A 35 -5.76 16.93 -4.85
C VAL A 35 -7.05 17.59 -5.33
N ALA A 36 -7.47 18.60 -4.59
CA ALA A 36 -8.58 19.51 -4.92
C ALA A 36 -8.35 20.90 -4.28
N ALA A 37 -9.22 21.87 -4.55
CA ALA A 37 -9.06 23.22 -4.02
C ALA A 37 -9.30 23.28 -2.50
N THR A 38 -10.12 22.36 -1.97
CA THR A 38 -10.33 22.19 -0.53
C THR A 38 -10.08 20.74 -0.09
N LYS A 39 -9.76 20.55 1.20
CA LYS A 39 -9.62 19.21 1.78
C LYS A 39 -10.91 18.39 1.67
N ALA A 40 -12.06 19.03 1.83
CA ALA A 40 -13.37 18.38 1.72
C ALA A 40 -13.62 17.86 0.29
N GLU A 41 -13.28 18.65 -0.73
CA GLU A 41 -13.36 18.21 -2.13
C GLU A 41 -12.39 17.07 -2.44
N ALA A 42 -11.17 17.13 -1.89
CA ALA A 42 -10.18 16.07 -2.10
C ALA A 42 -10.65 14.75 -1.46
N GLN A 43 -11.25 14.83 -0.27
CA GLN A 43 -11.85 13.69 0.40
C GLN A 43 -13.03 13.12 -0.40
N ALA A 44 -13.97 13.98 -0.82
CA ALA A 44 -15.11 13.54 -1.64
C ALA A 44 -14.66 12.88 -2.95
N LYS A 45 -13.61 13.40 -3.59
CA LYS A 45 -13.00 12.80 -4.78
C LYS A 45 -12.39 11.43 -4.47
N TYR A 46 -11.71 11.29 -3.34
CA TYR A 46 -11.18 10.01 -2.91
C TYR A 46 -12.30 9.00 -2.67
N ASP A 47 -13.33 9.37 -1.93
CA ASP A 47 -14.46 8.50 -1.61
C ASP A 47 -15.17 8.03 -2.89
N ALA A 48 -15.43 8.95 -3.83
CA ALA A 48 -16.01 8.61 -5.13
C ALA A 48 -15.12 7.63 -5.93
N LEU A 49 -13.79 7.76 -5.87
CA LEU A 49 -12.89 6.79 -6.50
C LEU A 49 -12.91 5.42 -5.80
N GLN A 50 -13.11 5.38 -4.48
CA GLN A 50 -13.25 4.12 -3.74
C GLN A 50 -14.56 3.41 -4.06
N GLU A 51 -15.65 4.15 -4.24
CA GLU A 51 -16.96 3.60 -4.62
C GLU A 51 -16.96 2.92 -5.99
N LEU A 52 -16.05 3.33 -6.87
CA LEU A 52 -15.88 2.72 -8.20
C LEU A 52 -15.13 1.38 -8.17
N ILE A 53 -14.71 0.89 -7.00
CA ILE A 53 -14.01 -0.39 -6.85
C ILE A 53 -15.04 -1.47 -6.46
N PRO A 54 -15.40 -2.38 -7.39
CA PRO A 54 -16.23 -3.53 -7.04
C PRO A 54 -15.51 -4.42 -6.03
N ASP A 55 -16.23 -4.91 -5.03
CA ASP A 55 -15.62 -5.64 -3.92
C ASP A 55 -14.98 -6.96 -4.39
N ASP A 56 -15.59 -7.67 -5.33
CA ASP A 56 -15.03 -8.89 -5.92
C ASP A 56 -13.69 -8.63 -6.63
N VAL A 57 -13.59 -7.52 -7.39
CA VAL A 57 -12.36 -7.11 -8.06
C VAL A 57 -11.27 -6.72 -7.05
N GLY A 58 -11.63 -5.92 -6.04
CA GLY A 58 -10.71 -5.49 -4.99
C GLY A 58 -10.18 -6.67 -4.17
N VAL A 59 -11.06 -7.58 -3.78
CA VAL A 59 -10.73 -8.77 -2.99
C VAL A 59 -9.90 -9.76 -3.82
N ALA A 60 -10.18 -9.93 -5.11
CA ALA A 60 -9.37 -10.78 -5.99
C ALA A 60 -7.95 -10.21 -6.15
N LEU A 61 -7.82 -8.89 -6.33
CA LEU A 61 -6.52 -8.22 -6.38
C LEU A 61 -5.75 -8.43 -5.06
N LEU A 62 -6.41 -8.21 -3.93
CA LEU A 62 -5.81 -8.39 -2.61
C LEU A 62 -5.37 -9.86 -2.37
N SER A 63 -6.20 -10.83 -2.77
CA SER A 63 -5.89 -12.27 -2.67
C SER A 63 -4.58 -12.62 -3.36
N SER A 64 -4.39 -12.13 -4.60
CA SER A 64 -3.17 -12.34 -5.37
C SER A 64 -1.92 -11.81 -4.66
N TYR A 65 -1.99 -10.59 -4.11
CA TYR A 65 -0.86 -9.99 -3.39
C TYR A 65 -0.57 -10.66 -2.05
N LEU A 66 -1.62 -11.18 -1.41
CA LEU A 66 -1.49 -11.91 -0.16
C LEU A 66 -1.11 -13.38 -0.36
N SER A 67 -0.97 -13.84 -1.61
CA SER A 67 -0.67 -15.24 -1.95
C SER A 67 -1.66 -16.23 -1.34
N ILE A 68 -2.92 -15.82 -1.22
CA ILE A 68 -4.04 -16.67 -0.83
C ILE A 68 -4.90 -16.95 -2.05
N SER A 69 -5.39 -18.18 -2.18
CA SER A 69 -6.18 -18.61 -3.33
C SER A 69 -7.51 -17.86 -3.46
N ASP A 70 -8.19 -17.63 -2.34
CA ASP A 70 -9.48 -16.94 -2.30
C ASP A 70 -9.71 -16.31 -0.93
N LEU A 71 -9.62 -14.98 -0.87
CA LEU A 71 -9.95 -14.21 0.32
C LEU A 71 -11.47 -13.95 0.45
N GLY A 72 -12.23 -14.07 -0.65
CA GLY A 72 -13.68 -13.84 -0.67
C GLY A 72 -14.49 -14.85 0.13
N ARG A 73 -13.91 -16.01 0.46
CA ARG A 73 -14.49 -17.02 1.35
C ARG A 73 -14.61 -16.58 2.82
N TYR A 74 -13.91 -15.52 3.22
CA TYR A 74 -13.97 -14.98 4.58
C TYR A 74 -15.00 -13.85 4.69
N PRO A 75 -15.54 -13.56 5.89
CA PRO A 75 -16.42 -12.41 6.09
C PRO A 75 -15.71 -11.11 5.70
N LEU A 76 -16.18 -10.44 4.64
CA LEU A 76 -15.50 -9.26 4.09
C LEU A 76 -15.44 -8.08 5.07
N ASP A 77 -16.43 -7.99 5.96
CA ASP A 77 -16.50 -6.96 7.00
C ASP A 77 -15.79 -7.41 8.30
N GLY A 78 -15.09 -8.55 8.26
CA GLY A 78 -14.24 -9.07 9.33
C GLY A 78 -12.74 -8.78 9.08
N PRO A 79 -11.89 -9.08 10.07
CA PRO A 79 -10.44 -8.85 9.95
C PRO A 79 -9.80 -9.80 8.93
N LEU A 80 -8.61 -9.42 8.45
CA LEU A 80 -7.78 -10.32 7.65
C LEU A 80 -7.44 -11.59 8.46
N PRO A 81 -7.59 -12.80 7.90
CA PRO A 81 -7.18 -14.03 8.58
C PRO A 81 -5.65 -14.07 8.77
N GLU A 82 -5.17 -14.89 9.69
CA GLU A 82 -3.74 -15.19 9.76
C GLU A 82 -3.30 -15.94 8.50
N LEU A 83 -2.26 -15.42 7.85
CA LEU A 83 -1.73 -15.94 6.61
C LEU A 83 -0.31 -16.48 6.83
N PRO A 84 0.05 -17.62 6.22
CA PRO A 84 1.44 -18.04 6.18
C PRO A 84 2.27 -17.02 5.40
N GLU A 85 3.57 -17.00 5.69
CA GLU A 85 4.52 -16.23 4.88
C GLU A 85 4.45 -16.69 3.42
N SER A 86 4.33 -15.72 2.50
CA SER A 86 4.29 -15.96 1.06
C SER A 86 5.68 -16.35 0.56
N GLU A 87 5.80 -17.38 -0.27
CA GLU A 87 7.07 -17.67 -0.98
C GLU A 87 7.34 -16.72 -2.15
N GLY A 88 6.41 -15.83 -2.47
CA GLY A 88 6.50 -14.84 -3.53
C GLY A 88 6.91 -13.45 -3.01
N MET A 89 5.98 -12.50 -3.06
CA MET A 89 6.24 -11.10 -2.69
C MET A 89 6.26 -10.89 -1.15
N LYS A 90 7.17 -11.55 -0.43
CA LYS A 90 7.32 -11.51 1.04
C LYS A 90 7.18 -10.11 1.64
N SER A 91 7.99 -9.17 1.13
CA SER A 91 7.98 -7.78 1.61
C SER A 91 6.63 -7.08 1.37
N ARG A 92 5.96 -7.32 0.23
CA ARG A 92 4.66 -6.69 -0.05
C ARG A 92 3.56 -7.30 0.79
N GLN A 93 3.54 -8.62 0.94
CA GLN A 93 2.56 -9.29 1.80
C GLN A 93 2.65 -8.76 3.23
N ALA A 94 3.87 -8.69 3.79
CA ALA A 94 4.10 -8.17 5.14
C ALA A 94 3.61 -6.73 5.31
N LEU A 95 3.90 -5.84 4.35
CA LEU A 95 3.43 -4.45 4.37
C LEU A 95 1.90 -4.35 4.36
N VAL A 96 1.22 -5.18 3.58
CA VAL A 96 -0.26 -5.17 3.50
C VAL A 96 -0.89 -5.72 4.77
N ILE A 97 -0.35 -6.81 5.33
CA ILE A 97 -0.81 -7.39 6.59
C ILE A 97 -0.61 -6.40 7.75
N GLU A 98 0.56 -5.77 7.81
CA GLU A 98 0.87 -4.78 8.85
C GLU A 98 -0.05 -3.54 8.74
N GLN A 99 -0.34 -3.08 7.52
CA GLN A 99 -1.29 -1.99 7.31
C GLN A 99 -2.69 -2.35 7.83
N ALA A 100 -3.18 -3.56 7.52
CA ALA A 100 -4.47 -4.05 7.97
C ALA A 100 -4.57 -4.05 9.50
N ARG A 101 -3.51 -4.52 10.18
CA ARG A 101 -3.43 -4.60 11.65
C ARG A 101 -3.34 -3.22 12.29
N ARG A 102 -2.48 -2.34 11.76
CA ARG A 102 -2.26 -0.98 12.29
C ARG A 102 -3.53 -0.14 12.27
N ASP A 103 -4.29 -0.22 11.19
CA ASP A 103 -5.46 0.62 10.97
C ASP A 103 -6.79 -0.07 11.35
N GLY A 104 -6.73 -1.36 11.72
CA GLY A 104 -7.91 -2.14 12.12
C GLY A 104 -8.91 -2.37 10.99
N LEU A 105 -8.43 -2.52 9.75
CA LEU A 105 -9.26 -2.60 8.56
C LEU A 105 -9.93 -3.97 8.41
N SER A 106 -11.19 -3.97 7.99
CA SER A 106 -11.84 -5.15 7.43
C SER A 106 -11.21 -5.56 6.09
N ILE A 107 -11.46 -6.79 5.63
CA ILE A 107 -11.01 -7.26 4.31
C ILE A 107 -11.50 -6.33 3.19
N ARG A 108 -12.75 -5.86 3.26
CA ARG A 108 -13.34 -4.95 2.26
C ARG A 108 -12.60 -3.61 2.23
N GLU A 109 -12.39 -3.02 3.40
CA GLU A 109 -11.69 -1.73 3.52
C GLU A 109 -10.24 -1.86 3.08
N LEU A 110 -9.55 -2.93 3.49
CA LEU A 110 -8.19 -3.22 3.07
C LEU A 110 -8.11 -3.45 1.56
N ALA A 111 -9.08 -4.14 0.96
CA ALA A 111 -9.14 -4.38 -0.48
C ALA A 111 -9.29 -3.07 -1.26
N ARG A 112 -10.24 -2.20 -0.86
CA ARG A 112 -10.44 -0.88 -1.47
C ARG A 112 -9.22 0.02 -1.28
N TYR A 113 -8.72 0.09 -0.04
CA TYR A 113 -7.50 0.82 0.27
C TYR A 113 -6.33 0.32 -0.58
N PHE A 114 -6.11 -0.98 -0.67
CA PHE A 114 -5.01 -1.52 -1.45
C PHE A 114 -5.20 -1.28 -2.95
N ALA A 115 -6.40 -1.45 -3.50
CA ALA A 115 -6.68 -1.23 -4.91
C ALA A 115 -6.41 0.23 -5.34
N GLY A 116 -6.68 1.21 -4.48
CA GLY A 116 -6.49 2.63 -4.79
C GLY A 116 -5.04 3.09 -4.92
N ALA A 117 -4.08 2.46 -4.22
CA ALA A 117 -2.68 2.89 -4.24
C ALA A 117 -1.63 1.77 -4.33
N ARG A 118 -2.02 0.51 -4.23
CA ARG A 118 -1.16 -0.69 -4.26
C ARG A 118 0.01 -0.63 -3.27
N GLY A 119 -0.25 -0.07 -2.08
CA GLY A 119 0.75 0.13 -1.02
C GLY A 119 1.67 1.34 -1.20
N HIS A 120 1.45 2.19 -2.23
CA HIS A 120 2.11 3.49 -2.31
C HIS A 120 1.56 4.48 -1.30
N TRP A 121 2.35 5.50 -0.99
CA TRP A 121 1.94 6.56 -0.06
C TRP A 121 0.78 7.36 -0.67
N ARG A 122 -0.37 7.35 0.00
CA ARG A 122 -1.55 8.12 -0.41
C ARG A 122 -1.59 9.45 0.32
N VAL A 123 -1.85 10.51 -0.44
CA VAL A 123 -2.01 11.87 0.10
C VAL A 123 -3.32 12.43 -0.43
N VAL A 124 -4.22 12.82 0.45
CA VAL A 124 -5.51 13.43 0.10
C VAL A 124 -5.54 14.83 0.70
N GLY A 125 -5.65 15.87 -0.13
CA GLY A 125 -5.55 17.24 0.35
C GLY A 125 -5.49 18.33 -0.72
N THR A 126 -4.87 19.45 -0.36
CA THR A 126 -4.71 20.66 -1.18
C THR A 126 -3.25 20.89 -1.51
#